data_AF-A0A426UDX4-F1
#
_entry.id   AF-A0A426UDX4-F1
#
_cell.length_a   1.000
_cell.length_b   1.000
_cell.length_c   1.000
_cell.angle_alpha   90.00
_cell.angle_beta   90.00
_cell.angle_gamma   90.00
#
_symmetry.space_group_name_H-M   'P 1'
#
loop_
_entity.id
_entity.type
_entity.pdbx_description
1 polymer ?
#
loop_
_entity_poly.entity_id
_entity_poly.type
_entity_poly.pdbx_seq_one_letter_code
_entity_poly.pdbx_strand_id
1 'polypeptide(L)'
;MRTERLDRLITEGTHHTFRPVLLHDGRVLSVCIDPGSDTATTVCLWPGLDAPDGKAWENEDHLEAFLTGDDTDGRDFMNVPVQDLRSLIEQHGGEAPATDTEDAAAFPTAHLRAAGVRYLEDGGHAGQYLRVPLADGTAITFAGTTDRPDRNPDVSIHHPVREHRSWSAQWSDGATVLADVYASHDTARPYVEDTAALLHAVCKRVRQSGGSAPEGGAGPTAEELARQALAEWGLTAHLDPDSGHTWLVIGHPDTGRVPDMDSEPHILLSIYNEDDDEWSVDRPPARPGDHWQVVTDDGAGAEETLTIRPVNQLAPCITTIAEWITQPRT
;
A
#
# COMPACT_ATOMS: atom_id res chain seq x y z
N MET A 1 -2.90 15.59 27.60
CA MET A 1 -3.49 15.03 26.37
C MET A 1 -3.94 16.18 25.50
N ARG A 2 -3.70 16.09 24.18
CA ARG A 2 -3.95 17.20 23.26
C ARG A 2 -5.08 16.81 22.32
N THR A 3 -6.23 17.39 22.54
CA THR A 3 -7.38 17.46 21.62
C THR A 3 -7.53 18.90 21.12
N GLU A 4 -6.41 19.62 20.99
CA GLU A 4 -6.40 21.07 20.80
C GLU A 4 -7.06 21.48 19.46
N ARG A 5 -6.91 20.65 18.43
CA ARG A 5 -7.56 20.84 17.12
C ARG A 5 -9.05 20.53 17.21
N LEU A 6 -9.43 19.40 17.79
CA LEU A 6 -10.84 19.05 17.99
C LEU A 6 -11.55 20.12 18.83
N ASP A 7 -10.93 20.58 19.92
CA ASP A 7 -11.49 21.62 20.80
C ASP A 7 -11.67 22.96 20.07
N ARG A 8 -10.75 23.29 19.15
CA ARG A 8 -10.90 24.43 18.24
C ARG A 8 -12.05 24.25 17.27
N LEU A 9 -12.14 23.08 16.60
CA LEU A 9 -13.23 22.77 15.67
C LEU A 9 -14.60 22.78 16.35
N ILE A 10 -14.67 22.35 17.62
CA ILE A 10 -15.88 22.46 18.44
C ILE A 10 -16.20 23.94 18.70
N THR A 11 -15.20 24.74 19.06
CA THR A 11 -15.41 26.17 19.38
C THR A 11 -15.85 26.97 18.16
N GLU A 12 -15.23 26.74 17.01
CA GLU A 12 -15.43 27.51 15.78
C GLU A 12 -16.55 26.94 14.90
N GLY A 13 -16.83 25.64 15.03
CA GLY A 13 -17.63 24.86 14.09
C GLY A 13 -16.90 24.59 12.77
N THR A 14 -17.47 23.74 11.95
CA THR A 14 -16.89 23.36 10.65
C THR A 14 -17.64 23.91 9.44
N HIS A 15 -18.66 24.73 9.66
CA HIS A 15 -19.52 25.31 8.62
C HIS A 15 -20.09 24.27 7.66
N HIS A 16 -20.58 23.15 8.20
CA HIS A 16 -21.11 22.02 7.44
C HIS A 16 -20.12 21.41 6.44
N THR A 17 -18.82 21.66 6.61
CA THR A 17 -17.76 21.01 5.83
C THR A 17 -17.01 20.03 6.72
N PHE A 18 -16.56 18.91 6.17
CA PHE A 18 -15.69 18.01 6.90
C PHE A 18 -14.32 18.65 7.18
N ARG A 19 -13.82 18.45 8.40
CA ARG A 19 -12.50 18.92 8.84
C ARG A 19 -11.70 17.74 9.39
N PRO A 20 -10.51 17.44 8.84
CA PRO A 20 -9.73 16.30 9.27
C PRO A 20 -9.04 16.59 10.61
N VAL A 21 -8.91 15.54 11.40
CA VAL A 21 -8.12 15.44 12.62
C VAL A 21 -7.16 14.27 12.44
N LEU A 22 -5.87 14.58 12.34
CA LEU A 22 -4.79 13.60 12.22
C LEU A 22 -4.42 13.11 13.62
N LEU A 23 -4.41 11.78 13.80
CA LEU A 23 -4.08 11.11 15.05
C LEU A 23 -2.57 10.85 15.14
N HIS A 24 -2.05 10.66 16.36
CA HIS A 24 -0.62 10.49 16.62
C HIS A 24 -0.04 9.25 15.91
N ASP A 25 -0.85 8.21 15.74
CA ASP A 25 -0.49 6.99 15.03
C ASP A 25 -0.68 7.05 13.51
N GLY A 26 -1.00 8.24 12.98
CA GLY A 26 -1.11 8.52 11.56
C GLY A 26 -2.46 8.20 10.93
N ARG A 27 -3.44 7.76 11.72
CA ARG A 27 -4.83 7.61 11.25
C ARG A 27 -5.52 8.97 11.18
N VAL A 28 -6.60 9.06 10.42
CA VAL A 28 -7.36 10.30 10.23
C VAL A 28 -8.84 10.03 10.48
N LEU A 29 -9.50 10.96 11.15
CA LEU A 29 -10.96 11.09 11.12
C LEU A 29 -11.30 12.47 10.59
N SER A 30 -12.46 12.62 9.96
CA SER A 30 -13.02 13.92 9.61
C SER A 30 -14.28 14.19 10.43
N VAL A 31 -14.41 15.42 10.94
CA VAL A 31 -15.59 15.84 11.71
C VAL A 31 -16.35 16.93 10.98
N CYS A 32 -17.67 16.86 11.07
CA CYS A 32 -18.60 17.94 10.79
C CYS A 32 -19.29 18.28 12.11
N ILE A 33 -19.06 19.49 12.66
CA ILE A 33 -19.60 19.88 13.97
C ILE A 33 -20.07 21.33 13.94
N ASP A 34 -21.25 21.56 14.53
CA ASP A 34 -21.78 22.91 14.73
C ASP A 34 -21.01 23.63 15.86
N PRO A 35 -20.84 24.96 15.77
CA PRO A 35 -20.13 25.72 16.79
C PRO A 35 -20.73 25.54 18.19
N GLY A 36 -19.91 25.12 19.14
CA GLY A 36 -20.27 24.89 20.54
C GLY A 36 -21.07 23.61 20.81
N SER A 37 -21.26 22.75 19.81
CA SER A 37 -22.01 21.49 19.98
C SER A 37 -21.26 20.48 20.85
N ASP A 38 -21.99 19.68 21.62
CA ASP A 38 -21.48 18.53 22.35
C ASP A 38 -21.53 17.23 21.53
N THR A 39 -22.07 17.29 20.33
CA THR A 39 -22.11 16.21 19.34
C THR A 39 -21.60 16.69 17.98
N ALA A 40 -20.83 15.86 17.29
CA ALA A 40 -20.54 16.05 15.88
C ALA A 40 -21.74 15.58 15.06
N THR A 41 -22.20 16.43 14.13
CA THR A 41 -23.30 16.13 13.22
C THR A 41 -22.98 14.87 12.42
N THR A 42 -21.75 14.81 11.88
CA THR A 42 -21.24 13.66 11.13
C THR A 42 -19.75 13.48 11.43
N VAL A 43 -19.31 12.22 11.53
CA VAL A 43 -17.92 11.83 11.70
C VAL A 43 -17.59 10.79 10.65
N CYS A 44 -16.63 11.08 9.78
CA CYS A 44 -16.10 10.11 8.83
C CYS A 44 -14.87 9.46 9.44
N LEU A 45 -14.90 8.14 9.65
CA LEU A 45 -13.71 7.35 9.95
C LEU A 45 -13.09 6.88 8.64
N TRP A 46 -11.86 7.33 8.38
CA TRP A 46 -11.14 6.94 7.18
C TRP A 46 -10.59 5.51 7.31
N PRO A 47 -10.41 4.79 6.20
CA PRO A 47 -9.97 3.40 6.23
C PRO A 47 -8.68 3.16 7.03
N GLY A 48 -8.72 2.14 7.87
CA GLY A 48 -7.66 1.83 8.84
C GLY A 48 -7.93 2.40 10.23
N LEU A 49 -8.94 3.25 10.40
CA LEU A 49 -9.47 3.69 11.70
C LEU A 49 -10.81 2.99 11.96
N ASP A 50 -10.79 2.01 12.86
CA ASP A 50 -11.99 1.27 13.23
C ASP A 50 -12.86 2.09 14.19
N ALA A 51 -14.18 1.97 14.03
CA ALA A 51 -15.12 2.54 14.97
C ALA A 51 -15.02 1.78 16.31
N PRO A 52 -14.87 2.49 17.45
CA PRO A 52 -14.93 1.87 18.76
C PRO A 52 -16.25 1.16 19.01
N ASP A 53 -16.21 0.11 19.83
CA ASP A 53 -17.41 -0.52 20.34
C ASP A 53 -18.20 0.49 21.20
N GLY A 54 -19.42 0.81 20.82
CA GLY A 54 -20.30 1.65 21.62
C GLY A 54 -21.45 2.27 20.86
N LYS A 55 -22.49 2.68 21.60
CA LYS A 55 -23.72 3.27 21.04
C LYS A 55 -23.49 4.51 20.20
N ALA A 56 -22.45 5.28 20.49
CA ALA A 56 -22.07 6.46 19.73
C ALA A 56 -21.71 6.15 18.27
N TRP A 57 -21.30 4.92 17.98
CA TRP A 57 -20.80 4.47 16.67
C TRP A 57 -21.75 3.48 15.99
N GLU A 58 -22.98 3.30 16.50
CA GLU A 58 -23.99 2.40 15.89
C GLU A 58 -24.79 3.10 14.79
N ASN A 59 -24.81 4.45 14.78
CA ASN A 59 -25.61 5.25 13.86
C ASN A 59 -24.83 5.58 12.58
N GLU A 60 -24.47 4.54 11.84
CA GLU A 60 -23.74 4.64 10.58
C GLU A 60 -24.67 5.07 9.43
N ASP A 61 -24.32 6.15 8.71
CA ASP A 61 -25.09 6.64 7.57
C ASP A 61 -24.67 5.93 6.29
N HIS A 62 -25.13 4.68 6.15
CA HIS A 62 -24.96 3.92 4.92
C HIS A 62 -25.75 4.51 3.73
N LEU A 63 -26.68 5.43 3.97
CA LEU A 63 -27.58 5.98 2.96
C LEU A 63 -26.91 7.12 2.18
N GLU A 64 -26.10 7.94 2.83
CA GLU A 64 -25.35 9.01 2.17
C GLU A 64 -24.33 8.47 1.17
N ALA A 65 -23.56 7.43 1.52
CA ALA A 65 -22.64 6.74 0.59
C ALA A 65 -23.38 6.14 -0.62
N PHE A 66 -24.57 5.55 -0.39
CA PHE A 66 -25.40 5.00 -1.47
C PHE A 66 -25.99 6.08 -2.40
N LEU A 67 -26.41 7.24 -1.86
CA LEU A 67 -27.08 8.30 -2.62
C LEU A 67 -26.10 9.23 -3.36
N THR A 68 -24.89 9.41 -2.83
CA THR A 68 -23.87 10.28 -3.43
C THR A 68 -22.99 9.54 -4.44
N GLY A 69 -23.05 8.20 -4.45
CA GLY A 69 -22.16 7.38 -5.27
C GLY A 69 -20.69 7.48 -4.84
N ASP A 70 -20.45 7.91 -3.59
CA ASP A 70 -19.11 8.07 -3.03
C ASP A 70 -18.64 6.69 -2.52
N ASP A 71 -17.67 6.11 -3.24
CA ASP A 71 -17.00 4.84 -2.92
C ASP A 71 -15.73 5.11 -2.09
N THR A 72 -15.84 5.96 -1.06
CA THR A 72 -14.69 6.43 -0.28
C THR A 72 -14.18 5.42 0.74
N ASP A 73 -14.80 4.22 0.84
CA ASP A 73 -14.57 3.18 1.87
C ASP A 73 -14.62 3.70 3.33
N GLY A 74 -14.85 5.00 3.52
CA GLY A 74 -15.00 5.68 4.80
C GLY A 74 -16.35 5.37 5.40
N ARG A 75 -16.40 5.36 6.73
CA ARG A 75 -17.62 5.06 7.47
C ARG A 75 -18.09 6.33 8.16
N ASP A 76 -19.26 6.80 7.77
CA ASP A 76 -19.87 8.01 8.32
C ASP A 76 -20.78 7.67 9.49
N PHE A 77 -20.57 8.32 10.63
CA PHE A 77 -21.33 8.14 11.85
C PHE A 77 -22.00 9.44 12.22
N MET A 78 -23.30 9.38 12.45
CA MET A 78 -24.13 10.55 12.71
C MET A 78 -24.34 10.76 14.22
N ASN A 79 -24.26 12.01 14.66
CA ASN A 79 -24.50 12.43 16.05
C ASN A 79 -23.53 11.80 17.08
N VAL A 80 -22.25 11.67 16.72
CA VAL A 80 -21.22 11.13 17.62
C VAL A 80 -20.91 12.16 18.72
N PRO A 81 -21.01 11.81 20.01
CA PRO A 81 -20.67 12.74 21.08
C PRO A 81 -19.19 13.13 21.06
N VAL A 82 -18.90 14.40 21.36
CA VAL A 82 -17.53 14.94 21.44
C VAL A 82 -16.67 14.13 22.41
N GLN A 83 -17.25 13.62 23.49
CA GLN A 83 -16.50 12.82 24.46
C GLN A 83 -16.02 11.48 23.87
N ASP A 84 -16.80 10.86 22.99
CA ASP A 84 -16.41 9.63 22.29
C ASP A 84 -15.33 9.93 21.24
N LEU A 85 -15.40 11.08 20.56
CA LEU A 85 -14.33 11.56 19.68
C LEU A 85 -13.01 11.78 20.42
N ARG A 86 -13.05 12.45 21.58
CA ARG A 86 -11.86 12.62 22.43
C ARG A 86 -11.31 11.27 22.86
N SER A 87 -12.18 10.35 23.30
CA SER A 87 -11.76 9.01 23.70
C SER A 87 -11.09 8.23 22.57
N LEU A 88 -11.62 8.33 21.34
CA LEU A 88 -11.00 7.76 20.15
C LEU A 88 -9.61 8.38 19.90
N ILE A 89 -9.52 9.71 19.87
CA ILE A 89 -8.24 10.41 19.70
C ILE A 89 -7.22 9.95 20.75
N GLU A 90 -7.64 9.78 22.00
CA GLU A 90 -6.80 9.32 23.10
C GLU A 90 -6.33 7.87 22.94
N GLN A 91 -7.21 6.96 22.50
CA GLN A 91 -6.85 5.57 22.17
C GLN A 91 -5.75 5.51 21.12
N HIS A 92 -5.73 6.47 20.20
CA HIS A 92 -4.75 6.61 19.12
C HIS A 92 -3.55 7.50 19.49
N GLY A 93 -3.32 7.76 20.78
CA GLY A 93 -2.15 8.48 21.29
C GLY A 93 -2.26 10.01 21.28
N GLY A 94 -3.45 10.54 21.03
CA GLY A 94 -3.72 11.97 20.92
C GLY A 94 -3.73 12.47 19.47
N GLU A 95 -3.92 13.77 19.30
CA GLU A 95 -3.72 14.39 17.99
C GLU A 95 -2.23 14.40 17.63
N ALA A 96 -1.93 14.21 16.34
CA ALA A 96 -0.60 14.50 15.82
C ALA A 96 -0.25 15.97 16.10
N PRO A 97 1.01 16.28 16.43
CA PRO A 97 1.42 17.65 16.68
C PRO A 97 1.05 18.54 15.48
N ALA A 98 0.31 19.61 15.75
CA ALA A 98 0.06 20.64 14.75
C ALA A 98 1.43 21.12 14.25
N THR A 99 1.76 20.88 12.99
CA THR A 99 2.84 21.66 12.40
C THR A 99 2.37 23.11 12.40
N ASP A 100 3.26 24.08 12.58
CA ASP A 100 2.93 25.50 12.81
C ASP A 100 2.12 26.19 11.68
N THR A 101 1.69 25.44 10.67
CA THR A 101 0.66 25.80 9.72
C THR A 101 -0.57 24.91 9.93
N GLU A 102 -1.75 25.52 10.06
CA GLU A 102 -3.08 24.87 10.13
C GLU A 102 -3.36 23.85 8.99
N ASP A 103 -2.49 23.81 7.98
CA ASP A 103 -2.53 23.02 6.75
C ASP A 103 -1.68 21.72 6.78
N ALA A 104 -1.08 21.33 7.92
CA ALA A 104 -0.31 20.08 8.08
C ALA A 104 -1.03 18.83 7.54
N ALA A 105 -2.32 18.74 7.88
CA ALA A 105 -3.22 17.66 7.52
C ALA A 105 -3.75 17.80 6.08
N ALA A 106 -3.27 18.78 5.29
CA ALA A 106 -3.59 18.93 3.88
C ALA A 106 -2.41 18.55 2.97
N PHE A 107 -1.22 18.29 3.52
CA PHE A 107 -0.08 17.84 2.72
C PHE A 107 -0.14 16.32 2.48
N PRO A 108 -0.17 15.86 1.23
CA PRO A 108 -0.12 14.43 0.91
C PRO A 108 1.07 13.72 1.58
N THR A 109 2.22 14.38 1.62
CA THR A 109 3.47 13.87 2.21
C THR A 109 3.39 13.62 3.72
N ALA A 110 2.62 14.43 4.45
CA ALA A 110 2.41 14.24 5.88
C ALA A 110 1.59 12.98 6.15
N HIS A 111 0.52 12.78 5.37
CA HIS A 111 -0.34 11.59 5.46
C HIS A 111 0.38 10.31 5.06
N LEU A 112 1.13 10.33 3.96
CA LEU A 112 1.92 9.15 3.57
C LEU A 112 2.93 8.77 4.64
N ARG A 113 3.61 9.76 5.24
CA ARG A 113 4.54 9.51 6.36
C ARG A 113 3.82 8.93 7.57
N ALA A 114 2.63 9.45 7.89
CA ALA A 114 1.82 8.94 8.99
C ALA A 114 1.34 7.51 8.75
N ALA A 115 1.00 7.17 7.50
CA ALA A 115 0.64 5.83 7.06
C ALA A 115 1.84 4.87 6.94
N GLY A 116 3.06 5.31 7.26
CA GLY A 116 4.29 4.52 7.09
C GLY A 116 4.64 4.24 5.63
N VAL A 117 4.00 4.94 4.69
CA VAL A 117 4.22 4.80 3.25
C VAL A 117 5.43 5.59 2.84
N ARG A 118 6.38 4.90 2.22
CA ARG A 118 7.57 5.53 1.66
C ARG A 118 7.27 6.15 0.31
N TYR A 119 7.83 7.32 0.09
CA TYR A 119 7.72 8.04 -1.16
C TYR A 119 9.06 8.68 -1.52
N LEU A 120 9.23 8.89 -2.80
CA LEU A 120 10.33 9.60 -3.44
C LEU A 120 9.73 10.84 -4.09
N GLU A 121 10.49 11.93 -4.03
CA GLU A 121 10.19 13.12 -4.80
C GLU A 121 10.77 12.89 -6.19
N ASP A 122 9.89 12.65 -7.17
CA ASP A 122 10.34 12.38 -8.54
C ASP A 122 10.42 13.71 -9.29
N GLY A 123 11.64 14.23 -9.33
CA GLY A 123 12.01 15.47 -9.99
C GLY A 123 12.13 15.32 -11.50
N GLY A 124 11.00 15.17 -12.21
CA GLY A 124 10.89 15.87 -13.50
C GLY A 124 11.25 17.35 -13.29
N HIS A 125 11.77 18.07 -14.30
CA HIS A 125 12.44 19.39 -14.23
C HIS A 125 11.83 20.54 -13.37
N ALA A 126 10.72 20.33 -12.66
CA ALA A 126 10.09 21.25 -11.73
C ALA A 126 9.60 20.65 -10.38
N GLY A 127 9.86 19.38 -10.04
CA GLY A 127 9.47 18.82 -8.72
C GLY A 127 7.95 18.64 -8.54
N GLN A 128 7.29 18.12 -9.58
CA GLN A 128 5.82 18.14 -9.74
C GLN A 128 5.11 16.85 -9.31
N TYR A 129 5.84 15.77 -9.01
CA TYR A 129 5.27 14.45 -8.77
C TYR A 129 5.80 13.80 -7.49
N LEU A 130 4.92 13.10 -6.78
CA LEU A 130 5.29 12.11 -5.77
C LEU A 130 5.27 10.73 -6.39
N ARG A 131 6.34 9.97 -6.15
CA ARG A 131 6.42 8.57 -6.53
C ARG A 131 6.44 7.71 -5.27
N VAL A 132 5.49 6.79 -5.16
CA VAL A 132 5.40 5.78 -4.10
C VAL A 132 5.85 4.46 -4.72
N PRO A 133 7.12 4.07 -4.57
CA PRO A 133 7.58 2.76 -5.01
C PRO A 133 6.90 1.69 -4.16
N LEU A 134 6.38 0.66 -4.80
CA LEU A 134 5.63 -0.43 -4.19
C LEU A 134 6.54 -1.65 -3.99
N ALA A 135 6.18 -2.51 -3.02
CA ALA A 135 6.94 -3.73 -2.75
C ALA A 135 6.89 -4.70 -3.94
N ASP A 136 5.82 -4.65 -4.73
CA ASP A 136 5.66 -5.35 -6.00
C ASP A 136 6.43 -4.70 -7.16
N GLY A 137 7.53 -3.97 -6.91
CA GLY A 137 8.42 -3.41 -7.93
C GLY A 137 7.82 -2.30 -8.82
N THR A 138 6.50 -2.13 -8.78
CA THR A 138 5.80 -1.06 -9.49
C THR A 138 5.85 0.24 -8.69
N ALA A 139 5.26 1.31 -9.22
CA ALA A 139 5.16 2.57 -8.52
C ALA A 139 3.83 3.27 -8.78
N ILE A 140 3.37 4.02 -7.78
CA ILE A 140 2.29 4.99 -7.94
C ILE A 140 2.93 6.37 -8.09
N THR A 141 2.61 7.07 -9.16
CA THR A 141 3.02 8.46 -9.35
C THR A 141 1.79 9.35 -9.28
N PHE A 142 1.82 10.41 -8.49
CA PHE A 142 0.69 11.32 -8.39
C PHE A 142 1.10 12.80 -8.31
N ALA A 143 0.22 13.66 -8.81
CA ALA A 143 0.40 15.11 -8.91
C ALA A 143 -0.94 15.84 -8.91
N GLY A 144 -0.89 17.13 -8.62
CA GLY A 144 -2.04 18.04 -8.63
C GLY A 144 -1.95 19.06 -9.78
N THR A 145 -3.09 19.49 -10.29
CA THR A 145 -3.22 20.58 -11.28
C THR A 145 -3.73 21.86 -10.61
N THR A 146 -3.60 23.05 -11.23
CA THR A 146 -4.09 24.35 -10.67
C THR A 146 -4.94 25.13 -11.67
N ASP A 147 -5.73 26.09 -11.19
CA ASP A 147 -6.53 27.01 -12.01
C ASP A 147 -5.74 28.13 -12.70
N ARG A 148 -4.43 28.28 -12.41
CA ARG A 148 -3.57 29.31 -13.01
C ARG A 148 -2.63 28.69 -14.04
N PRO A 149 -2.99 28.67 -15.34
CA PRO A 149 -2.20 28.04 -16.40
C PRO A 149 -0.89 28.77 -16.72
N ASP A 150 -0.70 30.00 -16.21
CA ASP A 150 0.51 30.81 -16.36
C ASP A 150 1.57 30.53 -15.28
N ARG A 151 1.17 29.88 -14.19
CA ARG A 151 2.11 29.21 -13.30
C ARG A 151 2.25 27.78 -13.83
N ASN A 152 3.49 27.36 -14.06
CA ASN A 152 3.85 25.94 -14.19
C ASN A 152 3.04 25.13 -13.14
N PRO A 153 2.66 23.86 -13.36
CA PRO A 153 1.92 23.06 -12.38
C PRO A 153 2.79 22.73 -11.15
N ASP A 154 3.25 23.76 -10.46
CA ASP A 154 3.87 23.73 -9.15
C ASP A 154 2.73 23.67 -8.13
N VAL A 155 1.96 22.59 -8.19
CA VAL A 155 1.52 21.96 -6.94
C VAL A 155 2.74 21.21 -6.45
N SER A 156 3.71 21.96 -5.93
CA SER A 156 4.73 21.34 -5.12
C SER A 156 3.99 20.72 -3.94
N ILE A 157 4.08 19.41 -3.81
CA ILE A 157 3.69 18.60 -2.65
C ILE A 157 4.23 19.14 -1.31
N HIS A 158 5.14 20.13 -1.38
CA HIS A 158 5.76 20.88 -0.29
C HIS A 158 5.08 22.21 0.03
N HIS A 159 4.13 22.66 -0.79
CA HIS A 159 3.44 23.93 -0.61
C HIS A 159 1.94 23.68 -0.43
N PRO A 160 1.29 24.35 0.54
CA PRO A 160 -0.14 24.22 0.73
C PRO A 160 -0.82 24.92 -0.45
N VAL A 161 -1.03 24.20 -1.54
CA VAL A 161 -1.66 24.78 -2.73
C VAL A 161 -3.16 24.69 -2.54
N ARG A 162 -3.71 25.70 -1.88
CA ARG A 162 -5.17 25.95 -1.78
C ARG A 162 -5.83 26.29 -3.13
N GLU A 163 -5.05 26.34 -4.21
CA GLU A 163 -5.47 26.71 -5.58
C GLU A 163 -5.41 25.51 -6.55
N HIS A 164 -5.40 24.26 -6.06
CA HIS A 164 -5.41 23.09 -6.93
C HIS A 164 -6.80 22.93 -7.60
N ARG A 165 -6.83 22.40 -8.81
CA ARG A 165 -8.05 22.10 -9.57
C ARG A 165 -8.43 20.63 -9.44
N SER A 166 -7.45 19.74 -9.45
CA SER A 166 -7.65 18.30 -9.34
C SER A 166 -6.37 17.56 -8.96
N TRP A 167 -6.52 16.34 -8.47
CA TRP A 167 -5.46 15.34 -8.33
C TRP A 167 -5.54 14.28 -9.43
N SER A 168 -4.39 13.69 -9.72
CA SER A 168 -4.26 12.46 -10.52
C SER A 168 -3.19 11.56 -9.92
N ALA A 169 -3.46 10.26 -9.83
CA ALA A 169 -2.52 9.23 -9.44
C ALA A 169 -2.57 8.07 -10.44
N GLN A 170 -1.41 7.57 -10.83
CA GLN A 170 -1.26 6.53 -11.83
C GLN A 170 -0.36 5.44 -11.29
N TRP A 171 -0.73 4.19 -11.52
CA TRP A 171 0.05 3.01 -11.20
C TRP A 171 0.79 2.55 -12.45
N SER A 172 2.10 2.30 -12.33
CA SER A 172 2.97 1.97 -13.46
C SER A 172 4.08 1.00 -13.07
N ASP A 173 4.59 0.23 -14.02
CA ASP A 173 5.79 -0.61 -13.86
C ASP A 173 7.10 0.14 -14.16
N GLY A 174 7.02 1.45 -14.44
CA GLY A 174 8.14 2.30 -14.84
C GLY A 174 8.27 2.49 -16.36
N ALA A 175 7.71 1.60 -17.18
CA ALA A 175 7.66 1.74 -18.64
C ALA A 175 6.25 2.07 -19.15
N THR A 176 5.23 1.50 -18.50
CA THR A 176 3.83 1.55 -18.91
C THR A 176 2.93 1.94 -17.75
N VAL A 177 1.93 2.80 -18.02
CA VAL A 177 0.84 3.05 -17.06
C VAL A 177 -0.09 1.84 -17.09
N LEU A 178 -0.19 1.15 -15.96
CA LEU A 178 -1.01 -0.03 -15.79
C LEU A 178 -2.47 0.34 -15.51
N ALA A 179 -2.70 1.36 -14.68
CA ALA A 179 -4.04 1.88 -14.39
C ALA A 179 -3.98 3.29 -13.78
N ASP A 180 -5.09 4.03 -13.88
CA ASP A 180 -5.32 5.19 -13.03
C ASP A 180 -5.73 4.72 -11.63
N VAL A 181 -5.03 5.20 -10.60
CA VAL A 181 -5.34 4.95 -9.18
C VAL A 181 -6.36 5.96 -8.67
N TYR A 182 -6.26 7.20 -9.14
CA TYR A 182 -7.16 8.28 -8.73
C TYR A 182 -7.17 9.38 -9.78
N ALA A 183 -8.33 9.99 -10.03
CA ALA A 183 -8.44 11.17 -10.87
C ALA A 183 -9.66 12.03 -10.48
N SER A 184 -9.47 13.34 -10.28
CA SER A 184 -10.56 14.27 -9.94
C SER A 184 -10.75 15.41 -10.95
N HIS A 185 -10.14 15.33 -12.13
CA HIS A 185 -10.19 16.40 -13.14
C HIS A 185 -11.61 16.81 -13.59
N ASP A 186 -12.58 15.90 -13.49
CA ASP A 186 -13.98 16.12 -13.87
C ASP A 186 -14.92 16.29 -12.65
N THR A 187 -14.40 16.20 -11.43
CA THR A 187 -15.17 16.36 -10.19
C THR A 187 -14.55 17.45 -9.34
N ALA A 188 -15.14 18.65 -9.39
CA ALA A 188 -14.74 19.74 -8.51
C ALA A 188 -14.98 19.33 -7.05
N ARG A 189 -13.92 18.91 -6.36
CA ARG A 189 -13.92 18.55 -4.94
C ARG A 189 -13.16 19.61 -4.13
N PRO A 190 -13.61 19.95 -2.92
CA PRO A 190 -12.80 20.74 -1.99
C PRO A 190 -11.42 20.11 -1.77
N TYR A 191 -10.36 20.92 -1.75
CA TYR A 191 -8.96 20.45 -1.68
C TYR A 191 -8.67 19.38 -0.63
N VAL A 192 -9.20 19.58 0.57
CA VAL A 192 -8.96 18.67 1.68
C VAL A 192 -9.62 17.31 1.43
N GLU A 193 -10.84 17.30 0.90
CA GLU A 193 -11.59 16.09 0.55
C GLU A 193 -10.96 15.37 -0.64
N ASP A 194 -10.56 16.13 -1.66
CA ASP A 194 -9.86 15.61 -2.84
C ASP A 194 -8.52 14.96 -2.46
N THR A 195 -7.76 15.61 -1.56
CA THR A 195 -6.48 15.09 -1.07
C THR A 195 -6.66 13.83 -0.22
N ALA A 196 -7.68 13.78 0.64
CA ALA A 196 -7.98 12.59 1.43
C ALA A 196 -8.36 11.40 0.55
N ALA A 197 -9.21 11.63 -0.46
CA ALA A 197 -9.62 10.59 -1.41
C ALA A 197 -8.44 10.08 -2.27
N LEU A 198 -7.57 10.98 -2.75
CA LEU A 198 -6.31 10.62 -3.39
C LEU A 198 -5.46 9.71 -2.49
N LEU A 199 -5.20 10.14 -1.27
CA LEU A 199 -4.34 9.43 -0.33
C LEU A 199 -4.90 8.07 0.05
N HIS A 200 -6.22 7.97 0.18
CA HIS A 200 -6.92 6.71 0.38
C HIS A 200 -6.62 5.75 -0.76
N ALA A 201 -6.83 6.17 -2.01
CA ALA A 201 -6.61 5.34 -3.18
C ALA A 201 -5.14 4.88 -3.28
N VAL A 202 -4.19 5.78 -3.02
CA VAL A 202 -2.75 5.46 -2.94
C VAL A 202 -2.48 4.41 -1.86
N CYS A 203 -2.96 4.61 -0.63
CA CYS A 203 -2.71 3.69 0.48
C CYS A 203 -3.42 2.33 0.30
N LYS A 204 -4.59 2.29 -0.35
CA LYS A 204 -5.28 1.05 -0.74
C LYS A 204 -4.42 0.26 -1.71
N ARG A 205 -3.90 0.91 -2.75
CA ARG A 205 -3.02 0.27 -3.73
C ARG A 205 -1.70 -0.21 -3.10
N VAL A 206 -1.06 0.60 -2.25
CA VAL A 206 0.15 0.20 -1.51
C VAL A 206 -0.08 -1.10 -0.72
N ARG A 207 -1.22 -1.23 -0.02
CA ARG A 207 -1.57 -2.45 0.72
C ARG A 207 -1.77 -3.66 -0.19
N GLN A 208 -2.45 -3.47 -1.32
CA GLN A 208 -2.64 -4.53 -2.32
C GLN A 208 -1.31 -5.02 -2.90
N SER A 209 -0.31 -4.14 -2.99
CA SER A 209 1.03 -4.42 -3.46
C SER A 209 2.00 -4.91 -2.38
N GLY A 210 1.51 -5.24 -1.18
CA GLY A 210 2.34 -5.75 -0.08
C GLY A 210 3.13 -4.69 0.70
N GLY A 211 2.83 -3.40 0.50
CA GLY A 211 3.50 -2.28 1.15
C GLY A 211 4.29 -1.39 0.18
N SER A 212 4.92 -0.35 0.72
CA SER A 212 5.87 0.48 -0.04
C SER A 212 7.27 -0.15 -0.02
N ALA A 213 8.05 0.07 -1.07
CA ALA A 213 9.40 -0.48 -1.20
C ALA A 213 10.36 0.00 -0.08
N PRO A 214 11.37 -0.82 0.31
CA PRO A 214 12.38 -0.48 1.30
C PRO A 214 13.34 0.64 0.81
N GLU A 215 14.30 1.03 1.67
CA GLU A 215 15.11 2.24 1.48
C GLU A 215 16.27 1.85 0.58
N GLY A 216 16.35 2.41 -0.63
CA GLY A 216 17.42 2.12 -1.59
C GLY A 216 17.02 1.37 -2.87
N GLY A 217 15.75 1.03 -3.09
CA GLY A 217 15.33 0.42 -4.35
C GLY A 217 14.09 -0.46 -4.23
N ALA A 218 13.87 -1.28 -5.27
CA ALA A 218 12.81 -2.28 -5.31
C ALA A 218 12.94 -3.25 -4.12
N GLY A 219 11.83 -3.87 -3.69
CA GLY A 219 11.79 -4.80 -2.56
C GLY A 219 12.85 -5.92 -2.63
N PRO A 220 12.97 -6.73 -1.56
CA PRO A 220 13.83 -7.90 -1.61
C PRO A 220 13.51 -8.75 -2.85
N THR A 221 14.54 -9.30 -3.48
CA THR A 221 14.33 -10.15 -4.66
C THR A 221 13.55 -11.40 -4.29
N ALA A 222 12.94 -12.06 -5.28
CA ALA A 222 12.29 -13.34 -5.05
C ALA A 222 13.29 -14.35 -4.47
N GLU A 223 14.54 -14.31 -4.92
CA GLU A 223 15.65 -15.09 -4.36
C GLU A 223 15.82 -14.84 -2.86
N GLU A 224 15.91 -13.58 -2.44
CA GLU A 224 16.11 -13.23 -1.02
C GLU A 224 14.94 -13.73 -0.16
N LEU A 225 13.71 -13.51 -0.62
CA LEU A 225 12.49 -13.96 0.06
C LEU A 225 12.44 -15.48 0.17
N ALA A 226 12.70 -16.19 -0.93
CA ALA A 226 12.67 -17.65 -0.97
C ALA A 226 13.79 -18.27 -0.14
N ARG A 227 15.03 -17.75 -0.21
CA ARG A 227 16.15 -18.22 0.61
C ARG A 227 15.88 -18.05 2.10
N GLN A 228 15.33 -16.91 2.49
CA GLN A 228 14.95 -16.68 3.89
C GLN A 228 13.93 -17.72 4.34
N ALA A 229 12.86 -17.93 3.57
CA ALA A 229 11.80 -18.87 3.92
C ALA A 229 12.30 -20.33 3.92
N LEU A 230 13.18 -20.73 3.00
CA LEU A 230 13.81 -22.05 2.99
C LEU A 230 14.73 -22.27 4.19
N ALA A 231 15.50 -21.24 4.57
CA ALA A 231 16.41 -21.31 5.73
C ALA A 231 15.66 -21.53 7.04
N GLU A 232 14.43 -21.01 7.18
CA GLU A 232 13.55 -21.29 8.34
C GLU A 232 13.18 -22.77 8.47
N TRP A 233 13.19 -23.51 7.35
CA TRP A 233 13.00 -24.96 7.30
C TRP A 233 14.32 -25.75 7.37
N GLY A 234 15.45 -25.06 7.52
CA GLY A 234 16.78 -25.67 7.48
C GLY A 234 17.20 -26.16 6.10
N LEU A 235 16.56 -25.65 5.04
CA LEU A 235 16.86 -26.00 3.65
C LEU A 235 17.83 -25.00 3.02
N THR A 236 18.71 -25.50 2.16
CA THR A 236 19.65 -24.68 1.39
C THR A 236 19.27 -24.67 -0.08
N ALA A 237 19.25 -23.48 -0.69
CA ALA A 237 19.06 -23.32 -2.13
C ALA A 237 20.27 -22.68 -2.78
N HIS A 238 20.44 -22.92 -4.08
CA HIS A 238 21.50 -22.36 -4.89
C HIS A 238 20.89 -21.63 -6.09
N LEU A 239 21.36 -20.42 -6.38
CA LEU A 239 20.93 -19.68 -7.55
C LEU A 239 21.61 -20.30 -8.76
N ASP A 240 20.83 -20.63 -9.77
CA ASP A 240 21.33 -21.11 -11.05
C ASP A 240 20.82 -20.20 -12.18
N PRO A 241 21.73 -19.49 -12.87
CA PRO A 241 21.39 -18.70 -14.05
C PRO A 241 21.58 -19.51 -15.34
N ASP A 242 20.54 -19.64 -16.15
CA ASP A 242 20.63 -20.26 -17.48
C ASP A 242 19.80 -19.48 -18.51
N SER A 243 20.40 -19.24 -19.68
CA SER A 243 19.72 -18.70 -20.87
C SER A 243 18.91 -17.41 -20.67
N GLY A 244 19.26 -16.59 -19.66
CA GLY A 244 18.56 -15.35 -19.32
C GLY A 244 17.46 -15.51 -18.28
N HIS A 245 17.31 -16.71 -17.72
CA HIS A 245 16.44 -17.06 -16.62
C HIS A 245 17.25 -17.28 -15.35
N THR A 246 16.60 -17.15 -14.20
CA THR A 246 17.18 -17.46 -12.90
C THR A 246 16.18 -18.23 -12.03
N TRP A 247 16.64 -19.31 -11.41
CA TRP A 247 15.86 -20.09 -10.46
C TRP A 247 16.70 -20.54 -9.28
N LEU A 248 16.03 -20.98 -8.22
CA LEU A 248 16.65 -21.61 -7.08
C LEU A 248 16.61 -23.14 -7.23
N VAL A 249 17.77 -23.77 -7.10
CA VAL A 249 17.96 -25.22 -7.13
C VAL A 249 18.14 -25.76 -5.72
N ILE A 250 17.38 -26.81 -5.37
CA ILE A 250 17.46 -27.52 -4.09
C ILE A 250 17.64 -29.02 -4.35
N GLY A 251 18.72 -29.62 -3.82
CA GLY A 251 19.02 -31.04 -4.05
C GLY A 251 18.21 -32.02 -3.19
N HIS A 252 18.08 -33.28 -3.65
CA HIS A 252 17.54 -34.41 -2.87
C HIS A 252 18.59 -35.50 -2.62
N PRO A 253 18.88 -35.88 -1.36
CA PRO A 253 18.51 -35.16 -0.14
C PRO A 253 19.21 -33.79 -0.09
N ASP A 254 18.69 -32.86 0.70
CA ASP A 254 19.39 -31.59 0.91
C ASP A 254 20.69 -31.84 1.67
N THR A 255 21.81 -31.64 0.98
CA THR A 255 23.17 -31.77 1.52
C THR A 255 23.87 -30.42 1.65
N GLY A 256 23.20 -29.31 1.34
CA GLY A 256 23.77 -27.97 1.32
C GLY A 256 24.75 -27.70 0.17
N ARG A 257 24.90 -28.64 -0.77
CA ARG A 257 25.68 -28.46 -1.99
C ARG A 257 24.75 -28.31 -3.19
N VAL A 258 25.26 -27.67 -4.23
CA VAL A 258 24.62 -27.66 -5.55
C VAL A 258 24.54 -29.11 -6.06
N PRO A 259 23.34 -29.63 -6.39
CA PRO A 259 23.21 -30.95 -6.99
C PRO A 259 23.80 -30.97 -8.40
N ASP A 260 24.24 -32.13 -8.87
CA ASP A 260 24.59 -32.31 -10.28
C ASP A 260 23.29 -32.44 -11.10
N MET A 261 22.89 -31.36 -11.77
CA MET A 261 21.58 -31.29 -12.41
C MET A 261 21.39 -32.33 -13.54
N ASP A 262 22.49 -32.87 -14.10
CA ASP A 262 22.47 -33.89 -15.14
C ASP A 262 22.39 -35.33 -14.61
N SER A 263 22.36 -35.52 -13.28
CA SER A 263 22.37 -36.88 -12.71
C SER A 263 21.72 -37.04 -11.34
N GLU A 264 21.39 -35.94 -10.66
CA GLU A 264 20.84 -35.94 -9.32
C GLU A 264 19.44 -35.32 -9.29
N PRO A 265 18.48 -35.96 -8.59
CA PRO A 265 17.16 -35.38 -8.41
C PRO A 265 17.23 -34.06 -7.64
N HIS A 266 16.49 -33.07 -8.12
CA HIS A 266 16.45 -31.75 -7.53
C HIS A 266 15.10 -31.07 -7.74
N ILE A 267 14.91 -29.95 -7.04
CA ILE A 267 13.77 -29.03 -7.20
C ILE A 267 14.28 -27.72 -7.76
N LEU A 268 13.48 -27.16 -8.66
CA LEU A 268 13.57 -25.79 -9.15
C LEU A 268 12.43 -24.97 -8.54
N LEU A 269 12.77 -23.80 -7.98
CA LEU A 269 11.83 -22.78 -7.52
C LEU A 269 12.08 -21.50 -8.31
N SER A 270 11.06 -21.04 -9.02
CA SER A 270 11.12 -19.84 -9.87
C SER A 270 9.91 -18.94 -9.67
N ILE A 271 10.02 -17.70 -10.16
CA ILE A 271 8.85 -16.89 -10.52
C ILE A 271 8.60 -17.12 -12.01
N TYR A 272 7.43 -17.63 -12.35
CA TYR A 272 6.93 -17.82 -13.70
C TYR A 272 5.93 -16.73 -14.06
N ASN A 273 6.09 -16.12 -15.23
CA ASN A 273 5.11 -15.22 -15.82
C ASN A 273 4.80 -15.67 -17.26
N GLU A 274 3.55 -16.07 -17.50
CA GLU A 274 3.09 -16.61 -18.79
C GLU A 274 3.15 -15.57 -19.92
N ASP A 275 2.95 -14.28 -19.61
CA ASP A 275 2.90 -13.22 -20.62
C ASP A 275 4.29 -12.95 -21.23
N ASP A 276 5.35 -13.08 -20.43
CA ASP A 276 6.73 -12.77 -20.80
C ASP A 276 7.60 -14.03 -21.02
N ASP A 277 7.04 -15.23 -20.78
CA ASP A 277 7.78 -16.52 -20.72
C ASP A 277 9.05 -16.41 -19.84
N GLU A 278 8.95 -15.64 -18.76
CA GLU A 278 10.07 -15.31 -17.87
C GLU A 278 10.06 -16.20 -16.63
N TRP A 279 11.25 -16.75 -16.33
CA TRP A 279 11.54 -17.56 -15.16
C TRP A 279 12.67 -16.92 -14.36
N SER A 280 12.38 -15.99 -13.45
CA SER A 280 13.44 -15.18 -12.80
C SER A 280 13.20 -14.93 -11.32
N VAL A 281 14.19 -15.24 -10.48
CA VAL A 281 14.17 -14.95 -9.03
C VAL A 281 15.08 -13.80 -8.62
N ASP A 282 15.94 -13.31 -9.51
CA ASP A 282 16.88 -12.20 -9.27
C ASP A 282 16.22 -10.81 -9.27
N ARG A 283 14.90 -10.76 -9.40
CA ARG A 283 14.07 -9.56 -9.31
C ARG A 283 13.00 -9.69 -8.22
N PRO A 284 12.41 -8.59 -7.76
CA PRO A 284 11.23 -8.65 -6.91
C PRO A 284 10.09 -9.44 -7.59
N PRO A 285 9.26 -10.15 -6.82
CA PRO A 285 8.17 -10.95 -7.35
C PRO A 285 6.89 -10.09 -7.29
N ALA A 286 6.53 -9.49 -8.42
CA ALA A 286 6.09 -8.11 -8.45
C ALA A 286 5.18 -7.74 -9.63
N ARG A 287 5.38 -8.39 -10.78
CA ARG A 287 4.63 -8.07 -11.99
C ARG A 287 3.25 -8.72 -11.94
N PRO A 288 2.22 -8.08 -12.53
CA PRO A 288 0.97 -8.78 -12.83
C PRO A 288 1.27 -10.09 -13.56
N GLY A 289 0.62 -11.18 -13.15
CA GLY A 289 0.86 -12.49 -13.76
C GLY A 289 2.05 -13.27 -13.18
N ASP A 290 2.85 -12.71 -12.27
CA ASP A 290 3.90 -13.46 -11.57
C ASP A 290 3.28 -14.55 -10.67
N HIS A 291 3.79 -15.76 -10.80
CA HIS A 291 3.46 -16.90 -9.96
C HIS A 291 4.72 -17.59 -9.46
N TRP A 292 4.71 -18.06 -8.21
CA TRP A 292 5.69 -19.03 -7.76
C TRP A 292 5.41 -20.38 -8.42
N GLN A 293 6.46 -20.99 -8.98
CA GLN A 293 6.38 -22.32 -9.54
C GLN A 293 7.43 -23.23 -8.91
N VAL A 294 6.99 -24.43 -8.54
CA VAL A 294 7.85 -25.50 -8.02
C VAL A 294 7.84 -26.65 -9.00
N VAL A 295 9.01 -26.98 -9.54
CA VAL A 295 9.23 -28.09 -10.48
C VAL A 295 10.24 -29.04 -9.87
N THR A 296 10.06 -30.34 -10.08
CA THR A 296 11.07 -31.34 -9.76
C THR A 296 11.70 -31.86 -11.03
N ASP A 297 12.99 -32.13 -11.00
CA ASP A 297 13.71 -32.87 -12.03
C ASP A 297 14.32 -34.13 -11.38
N ASP A 298 14.30 -35.26 -12.08
CA ASP A 298 14.89 -36.52 -11.63
C ASP A 298 16.39 -36.67 -11.95
N GLY A 299 17.00 -35.67 -12.57
CA GLY A 299 18.38 -35.68 -13.06
C GLY A 299 18.54 -36.38 -14.41
N ALA A 300 17.47 -36.94 -14.98
CA ALA A 300 17.46 -37.48 -16.34
C ALA A 300 16.71 -36.55 -17.32
N GLY A 301 16.34 -35.35 -16.87
CA GLY A 301 15.56 -34.36 -17.61
C GLY A 301 14.06 -34.62 -17.60
N ALA A 302 13.55 -35.46 -16.69
CA ALA A 302 12.11 -35.62 -16.51
C ALA A 302 11.61 -34.61 -15.47
N GLU A 303 10.99 -33.53 -15.96
CA GLU A 303 10.42 -32.48 -15.14
C GLU A 303 8.95 -32.74 -14.77
N GLU A 304 8.58 -32.46 -13.51
CA GLU A 304 7.19 -32.48 -13.02
C GLU A 304 6.89 -31.21 -12.23
N THR A 305 5.85 -30.47 -12.63
CA THR A 305 5.37 -29.31 -11.85
C THR A 305 4.55 -29.79 -10.64
N LEU A 306 5.04 -29.50 -9.44
CA LEU A 306 4.35 -29.84 -8.19
C LEU A 306 3.28 -28.81 -7.82
N THR A 307 3.58 -27.53 -7.97
CA THR A 307 2.62 -26.46 -7.64
C THR A 307 2.93 -25.16 -8.36
N ILE A 308 1.85 -24.42 -8.65
CA ILE A 308 1.89 -23.04 -9.12
C ILE A 308 1.01 -22.22 -8.18
N ARG A 309 1.52 -21.09 -7.70
CA ARG A 309 0.84 -20.24 -6.71
C ARG A 309 1.01 -18.76 -7.05
N PRO A 310 0.01 -17.91 -6.75
CA PRO A 310 0.19 -16.47 -6.83
C PRO A 310 1.42 -15.99 -6.06
N VAL A 311 2.02 -14.89 -6.50
CA VAL A 311 3.28 -14.37 -5.96
C VAL A 311 3.26 -14.06 -4.45
N ASN A 312 2.09 -13.78 -3.89
CA ASN A 312 1.90 -13.56 -2.45
C ASN A 312 1.73 -14.86 -1.64
N GLN A 313 1.87 -16.03 -2.25
CA GLN A 313 1.69 -17.36 -1.65
C GLN A 313 2.96 -18.21 -1.71
N LEU A 314 4.11 -17.63 -1.34
CA LEU A 314 5.39 -18.36 -1.23
C LEU A 314 5.35 -19.49 -0.19
N ALA A 315 4.72 -19.27 0.96
CA ALA A 315 4.73 -20.26 2.07
C ALA A 315 4.18 -21.64 1.67
N PRO A 316 3.03 -21.77 0.97
CA PRO A 316 2.60 -23.04 0.40
C PRO A 316 3.63 -23.73 -0.50
N CYS A 317 4.37 -22.97 -1.32
CA CYS A 317 5.44 -23.53 -2.16
C CYS A 317 6.57 -24.11 -1.29
N ILE A 318 7.00 -23.39 -0.23
CA ILE A 318 8.02 -23.88 0.70
C ILE A 318 7.59 -25.18 1.39
N THR A 319 6.33 -25.27 1.82
CA THR A 319 5.77 -26.51 2.39
C THR A 319 5.86 -27.68 1.39
N THR A 320 5.48 -27.46 0.13
CA THR A 320 5.58 -28.49 -0.92
C THR A 320 7.02 -28.95 -1.15
N ILE A 321 7.99 -28.02 -1.14
CA ILE A 321 9.42 -28.35 -1.27
C ILE A 321 9.88 -29.21 -0.08
N ALA A 322 9.57 -28.80 1.14
CA ALA A 322 9.95 -29.53 2.35
C ALA A 322 9.35 -30.94 2.41
N GLU A 323 8.07 -31.09 2.04
CA GLU A 323 7.41 -32.39 1.94
C GLU A 323 8.09 -33.31 0.93
N TRP A 324 8.47 -32.79 -0.23
CA TRP A 324 9.14 -33.58 -1.27
C TRP A 324 10.55 -34.01 -0.85
N ILE A 325 11.34 -33.12 -0.24
CA ILE A 325 12.70 -33.43 0.22
C ILE A 325 12.69 -34.51 1.32
N THR A 326 11.67 -34.50 2.18
CA THR A 326 11.58 -35.43 3.32
C THR A 326 10.97 -36.79 2.99
N GLN A 327 10.33 -36.94 1.82
CA GLN A 327 9.75 -38.21 1.39
C GLN A 327 10.83 -39.18 0.88
N PRO A 328 10.82 -40.45 1.32
CA PRO A 328 11.68 -41.49 0.74
C PRO A 328 11.24 -41.76 -0.70
N ARG A 329 12.17 -41.65 -1.66
CA ARG A 329 11.92 -42.06 -3.04
C ARG A 329 12.17 -43.57 -3.18
N THR A 330 11.15 -44.30 -3.64
CA THR A 330 11.18 -45.75 -3.91
C THR A 330 11.55 -46.05 -5.34
#